data_AF-A0A3B9ES36-F1
#
_entry.id   AF-A0A3B9ES36-F1
#
_cell.length_a   1.000
_cell.length_b   1.000
_cell.length_c   1.000
_cell.angle_alpha   90.00
_cell.angle_beta   90.00
_cell.angle_gamma   90.00
#
_symmetry.space_group_name_H-M   'P 1'
#
loop_
_entity.id
_entity.type
_entity.pdbx_description
1 polymer ?
#
loop_
_entity_poly.entity_id
_entity_poly.type
_entity_poly.pdbx_seq_one_letter_code
_entity_poly.pdbx_strand_id
1 'polypeptide(L)'
;MENKNDAGTAGSKLLLAILIAITAIGPASTQFLLPAMPAIQADFGTTTATVQIALSGAFFALAFSELAYGPWSDRSGRRPVVIFGLALYLIGNAVCIVAPNVEVLIAGRVVQACGGAVGLVLSRAIAVDVYGADKAASVV
;
A
#
# COMPACT_ATOMS: atom_id res chain seq x y z
N MET A 1 -5.76 -40.04 17.59
CA MET A 1 -4.64 -39.40 16.87
C MET A 1 -5.17 -38.08 16.35
N GLU A 2 -5.16 -37.05 17.21
CA GLU A 2 -5.73 -35.73 16.90
C GLU A 2 -4.62 -34.85 16.30
N ASN A 3 -4.92 -34.28 15.15
CA ASN A 3 -3.98 -33.66 14.24
C ASN A 3 -3.43 -32.35 14.80
N LYS A 4 -2.13 -32.31 15.11
CA LYS A 4 -1.43 -31.13 15.63
C LYS A 4 -1.14 -30.05 14.56
N ASN A 5 -1.57 -30.25 13.30
CA ASN A 5 -1.28 -29.36 12.17
C ASN A 5 -2.38 -28.32 11.83
N ASP A 6 -3.52 -28.34 12.50
CA ASP A 6 -4.63 -27.46 12.14
C ASP A 6 -4.41 -26.00 12.60
N ALA A 7 -3.66 -25.83 13.71
CA ALA A 7 -3.28 -24.51 14.24
C ALA A 7 -2.24 -23.78 13.36
N GLY A 8 -1.33 -24.50 12.72
CA GLY A 8 -0.32 -23.92 11.81
C GLY A 8 -0.92 -23.45 10.48
N THR A 9 -1.97 -24.13 10.01
CA THR A 9 -2.62 -23.84 8.73
C THR A 9 -3.58 -22.65 8.83
N ALA A 10 -4.28 -22.50 9.96
CA ALA A 10 -5.16 -21.36 10.21
C ALA A 10 -4.37 -20.04 10.33
N GLY A 11 -3.23 -20.05 11.02
CA GLY A 11 -2.34 -18.89 11.12
C GLY A 11 -1.77 -18.45 9.76
N SER A 12 -1.39 -19.42 8.90
CA SER A 12 -0.87 -19.14 7.56
C SER A 12 -1.93 -18.57 6.60
N LYS A 13 -3.19 -19.05 6.70
CA LYS A 13 -4.32 -18.52 5.93
C LYS A 13 -4.72 -17.10 6.38
N LEU A 14 -4.72 -16.83 7.68
CA LEU A 14 -4.99 -15.48 8.21
C LEU A 14 -3.90 -14.49 7.80
N LEU A 15 -2.63 -14.91 7.84
CA LEU A 15 -1.52 -14.10 7.38
C LEU A 15 -1.66 -13.77 5.88
N LEU A 16 -2.00 -14.76 5.05
CA LEU A 16 -2.31 -14.55 3.63
C LEU A 16 -3.43 -13.52 3.44
N ALA A 17 -4.54 -13.68 4.15
CA ALA A 17 -5.68 -12.79 4.02
C ALA A 17 -5.30 -11.34 4.38
N ILE A 18 -4.50 -11.15 5.43
CA ILE A 18 -3.99 -9.84 5.84
C ILE A 18 -3.07 -9.26 4.75
N LEU A 19 -2.19 -10.06 4.15
CA LEU A 19 -1.29 -9.60 3.09
C LEU A 19 -2.02 -9.23 1.82
N ILE A 20 -2.97 -10.06 1.40
CA ILE A 20 -3.84 -9.78 0.26
C ILE A 20 -4.60 -8.47 0.50
N ALA A 21 -5.17 -8.28 1.69
CA ALA A 21 -5.85 -7.05 2.06
C ALA A 21 -4.90 -5.82 2.00
N ILE A 22 -3.70 -5.92 2.57
CA ILE A 22 -2.71 -4.83 2.55
C ILE A 22 -2.26 -4.51 1.11
N THR A 23 -2.11 -5.52 0.26
CA THR A 23 -1.74 -5.35 -1.16
C THR A 23 -2.82 -4.63 -1.94
N ALA A 24 -4.08 -4.98 -1.69
CA ALA A 24 -5.21 -4.42 -2.41
C ALA A 24 -5.45 -2.94 -2.08
N ILE A 25 -5.12 -2.50 -0.86
CA ILE A 25 -5.38 -1.13 -0.39
C ILE A 25 -4.61 -0.07 -1.20
N GLY A 26 -3.34 -0.33 -1.53
CA GLY A 26 -2.51 0.64 -2.26
C GLY A 26 -3.07 1.00 -3.64
N PRO A 27 -3.20 0.04 -4.57
CA PRO A 27 -3.74 0.27 -5.91
C PRO A 27 -5.18 0.79 -5.90
N ALA A 28 -6.04 0.25 -5.02
CA ALA A 28 -7.44 0.68 -4.93
C ALA A 28 -7.54 2.18 -4.62
N SER A 29 -6.70 2.67 -3.70
CA SER A 29 -6.72 4.08 -3.25
C SER A 29 -6.31 5.06 -4.34
N THR A 30 -5.37 4.66 -5.20
CA THR A 30 -4.96 5.43 -6.37
C THR A 30 -6.03 5.39 -7.46
N GLN A 31 -6.69 4.24 -7.66
CA GLN A 31 -7.77 4.10 -8.64
C GLN A 31 -9.01 4.90 -8.29
N PHE A 32 -9.30 5.12 -7.01
CA PHE A 32 -10.39 6.00 -6.58
C PHE A 32 -10.17 7.47 -6.95
N LEU A 33 -8.94 7.89 -7.26
CA LEU A 33 -8.68 9.28 -7.60
C LEU A 33 -9.36 9.69 -8.91
N LEU A 34 -9.40 8.81 -9.92
CA LEU A 34 -10.00 9.07 -11.24
C LEU A 34 -11.51 9.42 -11.17
N PRO A 35 -12.38 8.59 -10.55
CA PRO A 35 -13.79 8.92 -10.41
C PRO A 35 -14.02 10.09 -9.44
N ALA A 36 -13.11 10.33 -8.49
CA ALA A 36 -13.21 11.44 -7.54
C ALA A 36 -12.70 12.78 -8.11
N MET A 37 -12.02 12.80 -9.27
CA MET A 37 -11.46 14.04 -9.83
C MET A 37 -12.50 15.15 -9.97
N PRO A 38 -13.71 14.91 -10.52
CA PRO A 38 -14.70 15.97 -10.68
C PRO A 38 -15.15 16.58 -9.34
N ALA A 39 -15.26 15.75 -8.29
CA ALA A 39 -15.60 16.20 -6.94
C ALA A 39 -14.46 17.02 -6.32
N ILE A 40 -13.20 16.56 -6.43
CA ILE A 40 -12.03 17.29 -5.95
C ILE A 40 -11.89 18.64 -6.68
N GLN A 41 -12.18 18.69 -7.98
CA GLN A 41 -12.18 19.93 -8.75
C GLN A 41 -13.24 20.92 -8.28
N ALA A 42 -14.46 20.43 -7.98
CA ALA A 42 -15.55 21.26 -7.47
C ALA A 42 -15.27 21.78 -6.05
N ASP A 43 -14.81 20.91 -5.15
CA ASP A 43 -14.58 21.25 -3.73
C ASP A 43 -13.39 22.18 -3.53
N PHE A 44 -12.31 22.01 -4.29
CA PHE A 44 -11.09 22.81 -4.15
C PHE A 44 -10.92 23.89 -5.23
N GLY A 45 -11.86 24.01 -6.18
CA GLY A 45 -11.76 24.96 -7.30
C GLY A 45 -10.50 24.76 -8.16
N THR A 46 -10.02 23.53 -8.28
CA THR A 46 -8.73 23.20 -8.90
C THR A 46 -8.86 22.76 -10.36
N THR A 47 -7.75 22.80 -11.11
CA THR A 47 -7.70 22.38 -12.52
C THR A 47 -7.32 20.91 -12.67
N THR A 48 -7.59 20.34 -13.85
CA THR A 48 -7.19 18.97 -14.20
C THR A 48 -5.67 18.78 -14.13
N ALA A 49 -4.90 19.81 -14.48
CA ALA A 49 -3.43 19.78 -14.43
C ALA A 49 -2.92 19.52 -13.01
N THR A 50 -3.52 20.16 -12.00
CA THR A 50 -3.15 19.98 -10.60
C THR A 50 -3.41 18.54 -10.12
N VAL A 51 -4.52 17.94 -10.53
CA VAL A 51 -4.84 16.55 -10.18
C VAL A 51 -3.91 15.56 -10.91
N GLN A 52 -3.46 15.89 -12.12
CA GLN A 52 -2.43 15.11 -12.83
C GLN A 52 -1.07 15.19 -12.13
N ILE A 53 -0.71 16.34 -11.55
CA ILE A 53 0.50 16.45 -10.70
C ILE A 53 0.38 15.52 -9.48
N ALA A 54 -0.81 15.41 -8.88
CA ALA A 54 -1.07 14.47 -7.79
C ALA A 54 -0.81 13.02 -8.20
N LEU A 55 -1.32 12.61 -9.36
CA LEU A 55 -1.13 11.26 -9.91
C LEU A 55 0.34 10.98 -10.21
N SER A 56 1.01 11.90 -10.90
CA SER A 56 2.44 11.79 -11.22
C SER A 56 3.30 11.70 -9.97
N GLY A 57 3.01 12.54 -8.96
CA GLY A 57 3.70 12.52 -7.67
C GLY A 57 3.46 11.21 -6.91
N ALA A 58 2.23 10.69 -6.92
CA ALA A 58 1.90 9.41 -6.30
C ALA A 58 2.63 8.24 -6.98
N PHE A 59 2.68 8.20 -8.31
CA PHE A 59 3.44 7.15 -9.03
C PHE A 59 4.93 7.26 -8.81
N PHE A 60 5.48 8.47 -8.76
CA PHE A 60 6.89 8.68 -8.45
C PHE A 60 7.22 8.18 -7.03
N ALA A 61 6.38 8.53 -6.06
CA ALA A 61 6.49 8.07 -4.68
C ALA A 61 6.38 6.55 -4.53
N LEU A 62 5.45 5.92 -5.27
CA LEU A 62 5.33 4.46 -5.34
C LEU A 62 6.63 3.85 -5.85
N ALA A 63 7.11 4.27 -7.02
CA ALA A 63 8.33 3.73 -7.63
C ALA A 63 9.55 3.85 -6.70
N PHE A 64 9.71 5.00 -6.05
CA PHE A 64 10.82 5.22 -5.12
C PHE A 64 10.72 4.35 -3.86
N SER A 65 9.50 4.21 -3.32
CA SER A 65 9.23 3.38 -2.15
C SER A 65 9.40 1.90 -2.43
N GLU A 66 8.98 1.44 -3.62
CA GLU A 66 9.17 0.05 -4.04
C GLU A 66 10.64 -0.35 -4.09
N LEU A 67 11.49 0.53 -4.65
CA LEU A 67 12.93 0.34 -4.70
C LEU A 67 13.56 0.29 -3.30
N ALA A 68 13.08 1.11 -2.36
CA ALA A 68 13.61 1.20 -1.01
C ALA A 68 13.15 0.04 -0.11
N TYR A 69 11.89 -0.39 -0.23
CA TYR A 69 11.29 -1.39 0.66
C TYR A 69 11.86 -2.79 0.47
N GLY A 70 12.32 -3.16 -0.73
CA GLY A 70 12.97 -4.45 -0.96
C GLY A 70 14.19 -4.66 -0.04
N PRO A 71 15.30 -3.93 -0.25
CA PRO A 71 16.52 -4.08 0.55
C PRO A 71 16.31 -3.81 2.04
N TRP A 72 15.40 -2.89 2.39
CA TRP A 72 15.12 -2.59 3.78
C TRP A 72 14.41 -3.75 4.50
N SER A 73 13.46 -4.41 3.81
CA SER A 73 12.76 -5.58 4.34
C SER A 73 13.65 -6.79 4.52
N ASP A 74 14.62 -6.99 3.61
CA ASP A 74 15.57 -8.09 3.69
C ASP A 74 16.53 -7.94 4.87
N ARG A 75 16.87 -6.69 5.25
CA ARG A 75 17.78 -6.39 6.37
C ARG A 75 17.11 -6.32 7.74
N SER A 76 15.94 -5.67 7.82
CA SER A 76 15.27 -5.42 9.11
C SER A 76 14.21 -6.46 9.45
N GLY A 77 13.99 -7.41 8.55
CA GLY A 77 12.85 -8.32 8.60
C GLY A 77 11.58 -7.67 8.06
N ARG A 78 10.64 -8.51 7.65
CA ARG A 78 9.45 -8.09 6.90
C ARG A 78 8.41 -7.39 7.78
N ARG A 79 8.21 -7.88 9.00
CA ARG A 79 7.15 -7.41 9.91
C ARG A 79 7.31 -5.92 10.30
N PRO A 80 8.50 -5.43 10.70
CA PRO A 80 8.70 -4.00 10.99
C PRO A 80 8.41 -3.10 9.79
N VAL A 81 8.81 -3.52 8.58
CA VAL A 81 8.60 -2.74 7.35
C VAL A 81 7.12 -2.65 6.99
N VAL A 82 6.36 -3.74 7.12
CA VAL A 82 4.90 -3.74 6.90
C VAL A 82 4.19 -2.79 7.87
N ILE A 83 4.56 -2.83 9.16
CA ILE A 83 3.97 -1.94 10.18
C ILE A 83 4.31 -0.48 9.87
N PHE A 84 5.55 -0.19 9.48
CA PHE A 84 5.96 1.15 9.09
C PHE A 84 5.17 1.69 7.90
N GLY A 85 5.06 0.90 6.82
CA GLY A 85 4.30 1.31 5.63
C GLY A 85 2.82 1.54 5.94
N LEU A 86 2.21 0.68 6.74
CA LEU A 86 0.82 0.87 7.21
C LEU A 86 0.66 2.14 8.05
N ALA A 87 1.59 2.41 8.98
CA ALA A 87 1.55 3.64 9.77
C ALA A 87 1.66 4.88 8.88
N LEU A 88 2.57 4.85 7.89
CA LEU A 88 2.75 5.94 6.93
C LEU A 88 1.48 6.14 6.07
N TYR A 89 0.85 5.04 5.66
CA TYR A 89 -0.42 5.08 4.92
C TYR A 89 -1.55 5.73 5.74
N LEU A 90 -1.66 5.40 7.03
CA LEU A 90 -2.64 6.02 7.92
C LEU A 90 -2.38 7.52 8.14
N ILE A 91 -1.12 7.91 8.29
CA ILE A 91 -0.73 9.32 8.39
C ILE A 91 -1.13 10.08 7.11
N GLY A 92 -0.84 9.52 5.93
CA GLY A 92 -1.25 10.11 4.65
C GLY A 92 -2.77 10.28 4.55
N ASN A 93 -3.56 9.31 5.01
CA ASN A 93 -5.03 9.45 5.10
C ASN A 93 -5.46 10.58 6.04
N ALA A 94 -4.86 10.66 7.23
CA ALA A 94 -5.19 11.72 8.18
C ALA A 94 -4.90 13.10 7.59
N VAL A 95 -3.76 13.27 6.90
CA VAL A 95 -3.41 14.51 6.20
C VAL A 95 -4.42 14.84 5.11
N CYS A 96 -4.84 13.85 4.31
CA CYS A 96 -5.85 14.05 3.27
C CYS A 96 -7.21 14.51 3.84
N ILE A 97 -7.62 14.02 5.02
CA ILE A 97 -8.90 14.38 5.65
C ILE A 97 -8.90 15.83 6.14
N VAL A 98 -7.77 16.31 6.66
CA VAL A 98 -7.65 17.67 7.22
C VAL A 98 -7.14 18.70 6.21
N ALA A 99 -6.97 18.32 4.94
CA ALA A 99 -6.35 19.14 3.92
C ALA A 99 -7.17 20.42 3.64
N PRO A 100 -6.64 21.62 3.91
CA PRO A 100 -7.35 22.88 3.68
C PRO A 100 -7.26 23.35 2.23
N ASN A 101 -6.36 22.78 1.44
CA ASN A 101 -6.13 23.13 0.04
C ASN A 101 -5.61 21.91 -0.75
N VAL A 102 -5.61 22.03 -2.07
CA VAL A 102 -5.23 20.95 -2.98
C VAL A 102 -3.75 20.55 -2.84
N GLU A 103 -2.85 21.47 -2.49
CA GLU A 103 -1.43 21.16 -2.32
C GLU A 103 -1.17 20.24 -1.12
N VAL A 104 -1.84 20.51 0.01
CA VAL A 104 -1.79 19.64 1.19
C VAL A 104 -2.44 18.29 0.89
N LEU A 105 -3.53 18.27 0.11
CA LEU A 105 -4.15 17.03 -0.35
C LEU A 105 -3.15 16.21 -1.21
N ILE A 106 -2.42 16.85 -2.12
CA ILE A 106 -1.39 16.22 -2.94
C ILE A 106 -0.26 15.66 -2.06
N ALA A 107 0.25 16.45 -1.11
CA ALA A 107 1.29 16.01 -0.20
C ALA A 107 0.84 14.79 0.63
N GLY A 108 -0.39 14.83 1.16
CA GLY A 108 -1.00 13.69 1.86
C GLY A 108 -1.11 12.46 0.98
N ARG A 109 -1.51 12.62 -0.29
CA ARG A 109 -1.57 11.53 -1.29
C ARG A 109 -0.20 10.93 -1.59
N VAL A 110 0.85 11.76 -1.69
CA VAL A 110 2.22 11.29 -1.90
C VAL A 110 2.69 10.46 -0.70
N VAL A 111 2.45 10.94 0.53
CA VAL A 111 2.78 10.19 1.76
C VAL A 111 1.99 8.88 1.86
N GLN A 112 0.69 8.94 1.54
CA GLN A 112 -0.18 7.76 1.47
C GLN A 112 0.33 6.76 0.44
N ALA A 113 0.74 7.22 -0.75
CA ALA A 113 1.27 6.39 -1.82
C ALA A 113 2.57 5.68 -1.38
N CYS A 114 3.49 6.39 -0.70
CA CYS A 114 4.67 5.76 -0.10
C CYS A 114 4.28 4.62 0.84
N GLY A 115 3.35 4.85 1.76
CA GLY A 115 2.90 3.81 2.69
C GLY A 115 2.19 2.64 2.00
N GLY A 116 1.40 2.92 0.96
CA GLY A 116 0.67 1.93 0.18
C GLY A 116 1.56 1.00 -0.66
N ALA A 117 2.76 1.45 -1.04
CA ALA A 117 3.73 0.64 -1.80
C ALA A 117 4.22 -0.60 -1.02
N VAL A 118 4.14 -0.58 0.32
CA VAL A 118 4.62 -1.70 1.14
C VAL A 118 3.92 -3.01 0.81
N GLY A 119 2.60 -2.95 0.55
CA GLY A 119 1.80 -4.13 0.20
C GLY A 119 2.19 -4.73 -1.15
N LEU A 120 2.51 -3.89 -2.14
CA LEU A 120 2.89 -4.34 -3.48
C LEU A 120 4.20 -5.14 -3.47
N VAL A 121 5.20 -4.67 -2.73
CA VAL A 121 6.52 -5.31 -2.67
C VAL A 121 6.53 -6.51 -1.71
N LEU A 122 6.06 -6.30 -0.47
CA LEU A 122 6.27 -7.27 0.59
C LEU A 122 5.33 -8.47 0.45
N SER A 123 4.15 -8.32 -0.13
CA SER A 123 3.21 -9.44 -0.22
C SER A 123 3.69 -10.56 -1.11
N ARG A 124 4.28 -10.25 -2.28
CA ARG A 124 4.91 -11.27 -3.14
C ARG A 124 6.02 -11.99 -2.39
N ALA A 125 6.87 -11.21 -1.73
CA ALA A 125 8.04 -11.78 -1.09
C ALA A 125 7.64 -12.58 0.18
N ILE A 126 6.60 -12.19 0.93
CA ILE A 126 6.07 -12.97 2.06
C ILE A 126 5.37 -14.25 1.55
N ALA A 127 4.66 -14.18 0.43
CA ALA A 127 4.08 -15.37 -0.19
C ALA A 127 5.16 -16.40 -0.56
N VAL A 128 6.30 -15.96 -1.10
CA VAL A 128 7.46 -16.82 -1.36
C VAL A 128 8.02 -17.45 -0.08
N ASP A 129 8.17 -16.67 0.98
CA ASP A 129 8.69 -17.19 2.26
C ASP A 129 7.77 -18.23 2.92
N VAL A 130 6.46 -18.08 2.75
CA VAL A 130 5.46 -18.95 3.41
C VAL A 130 5.12 -20.19 2.59
N TYR A 131 5.01 -20.06 1.26
CA TYR A 131 4.56 -21.15 0.37
C TYR A 131 5.69 -21.85 -0.40
N GLY A 132 6.91 -21.28 -0.37
CA GLY A 132 8.01 -21.71 -1.22
C GLY A 132 7.86 -21.16 -2.65
N ALA A 133 8.99 -20.97 -3.33
CA ALA A 133 9.05 -20.33 -4.65
C ALA A 133 8.16 -21.00 -5.71
N ASP A 134 8.01 -22.33 -5.66
CA ASP A 134 7.19 -23.09 -6.62
C ASP A 134 5.67 -22.86 -6.49
N LYS A 135 5.16 -22.54 -5.29
CA LYS A 135 3.72 -22.32 -5.06
C LYS A 135 3.33 -20.86 -4.94
N ALA A 136 4.29 -19.95 -4.77
CA ALA A 136 4.01 -18.53 -4.62
C ALA A 136 3.38 -17.92 -5.89
N ALA A 137 3.71 -18.43 -7.07
CA ALA A 137 3.17 -17.94 -8.35
C ALA A 137 1.68 -18.23 -8.56
N SER A 138 1.06 -19.14 -7.79
CA SER A 138 -0.38 -19.43 -7.88
C SER A 138 -1.22 -18.71 -6.82
N VAL A 139 -0.57 -17.94 -5.93
CA VAL A 139 -1.20 -17.30 -4.75
C VAL A 139 -1.18 -15.77 -4.84
N VAL A 140 -0.30 -15.20 -5.67
CA VAL A 140 -0.23 -13.76 -6.01
C VAL A 140 -0.92 -13.53 -7.34
#